data_AF-A0A6B3NXU9-F1
#
_entry.id   AF-A0A6B3NXU9-F1
#
_cell.length_a   1.000
_cell.length_b   1.000
_cell.length_c   1.000
_cell.angle_alpha   90.00
_cell.angle_beta   90.00
_cell.angle_gamma   90.00
#
_symmetry.space_group_name_H-M   'P 1'
#
loop_
_entity.id
_entity.type
_entity.pdbx_description
1 polymer ?
#
loop_
_entity_poly.entity_id
_entity_poly.type
_entity_poly.pdbx_seq_one_letter_code
_entity_poly.pdbx_strand_id
1 'polypeptide(L)'
;MDEVQDFTEQQIYLMTSLADPEYSAITVVGDRSQQLLRNDPMRIDDCFPVGQRPEFIRLEENLRQRNRPSLAAFTKTLRQLFEQGGGVDEQLLNEGLLNLQDDDQGAYTLKRMSSRKDEFEYLSEVIASIPEDQTVAIVLPDQDAARELHSYCEQRLVGSFRRMSMSEHIDLEKKYLVHFTSVLNVKGLEFDVVLLPMIDSYDLAQPIFRNRLYVGCTRARKRLVMSRL
;
A
#
# COMPACT_ATOMS: atom_id res chain seq x y z
N MET A 1 -8.51 18.61 -6.28
CA MET A 1 -7.41 18.25 -5.35
C MET A 1 -7.44 16.75 -5.18
N ASP A 2 -6.37 16.08 -5.58
CA ASP A 2 -6.26 14.62 -5.44
C ASP A 2 -5.41 14.27 -4.21
N GLU A 3 -5.57 13.06 -3.67
CA GLU A 3 -4.88 12.57 -2.46
C GLU A 3 -4.98 13.55 -1.27
N VAL A 4 -6.16 14.16 -1.08
CA VAL A 4 -6.38 15.26 -0.12
C VAL A 4 -5.95 14.94 1.31
N GLN A 5 -5.96 13.67 1.71
CA GLN A 5 -5.53 13.19 3.03
C GLN A 5 -4.04 13.43 3.34
N ASP A 6 -3.21 13.67 2.32
CA ASP A 6 -1.78 13.96 2.52
C ASP A 6 -1.51 15.45 2.81
N PHE A 7 -2.48 16.33 2.55
CA PHE A 7 -2.36 17.77 2.79
C PHE A 7 -2.80 18.17 4.20
N THR A 8 -2.18 19.21 4.75
CA THR A 8 -2.62 19.80 6.03
C THR A 8 -3.88 20.63 5.83
N GLU A 9 -4.62 20.89 6.92
CA GLU A 9 -5.79 21.77 6.89
C GLU A 9 -5.44 23.14 6.32
N GLN A 10 -4.28 23.70 6.69
CA GLN A 10 -3.81 24.98 6.16
C GLN A 10 -3.51 24.91 4.66
N GLN A 11 -2.90 23.81 4.19
CA GLN A 11 -2.64 23.62 2.76
C GLN A 11 -3.93 23.52 1.98
N ILE A 12 -4.92 22.78 2.49
CA ILE A 12 -6.25 22.69 1.87
C ILE A 12 -6.89 24.06 1.82
N TYR A 13 -6.98 24.77 2.95
CA TYR A 13 -7.55 26.11 3.01
C TYR A 13 -6.89 27.09 2.03
N LEU A 14 -5.56 27.09 1.93
CA LEU A 14 -4.84 27.97 1.00
C LEU A 14 -5.14 27.62 -0.46
N MET A 15 -5.14 26.33 -0.82
CA MET A 15 -5.45 25.89 -2.19
C MET A 15 -6.89 26.22 -2.58
N THR A 16 -7.84 26.07 -1.65
CA THR A 16 -9.26 26.35 -1.89
C THR A 16 -9.53 27.85 -1.95
N SER A 17 -8.81 28.66 -1.18
CA SER A 17 -8.90 30.13 -1.21
C SER A 17 -8.41 30.75 -2.51
N LEU A 18 -7.63 30.02 -3.31
CA LEU A 18 -7.20 30.46 -4.65
C LEU A 18 -8.28 30.24 -5.73
N ALA A 19 -9.31 29.46 -5.44
CA ALA A 19 -10.41 29.28 -6.37
C ALA A 19 -11.24 30.57 -6.44
N ASP A 20 -11.63 30.94 -7.66
CA ASP A 20 -12.45 32.12 -7.89
C ASP A 20 -13.84 31.94 -7.21
N PRO A 21 -14.24 32.86 -6.32
CA PRO A 21 -15.52 32.80 -5.60
C PRO A 21 -16.73 32.69 -6.52
N GLU A 22 -16.66 33.27 -7.73
CA GLU A 22 -17.76 33.23 -8.72
C GLU A 22 -18.07 31.79 -9.17
N TYR A 23 -17.05 30.93 -9.23
CA TYR A 23 -17.18 29.57 -9.76
C TYR A 23 -17.21 28.51 -8.65
N SER A 24 -16.54 28.75 -7.51
CA SER A 24 -16.55 27.90 -6.29
C SER A 24 -16.57 26.38 -6.53
N ALA A 25 -15.95 25.91 -7.61
CA ALA A 25 -16.04 24.54 -8.09
C ALA A 25 -14.79 23.76 -7.65
N ILE A 26 -14.73 23.43 -6.36
CA ILE A 26 -13.64 22.63 -5.82
C ILE A 26 -14.10 21.18 -5.71
N THR A 27 -13.40 20.28 -6.39
CA THR A 27 -13.53 18.85 -6.19
C THR A 27 -12.34 18.34 -5.40
N VAL A 28 -12.60 17.66 -4.28
CA VAL A 28 -11.59 16.96 -3.49
C VAL A 28 -11.78 15.46 -3.61
N VAL A 29 -10.67 14.75 -3.75
CA VAL A 29 -10.63 13.29 -3.88
C VAL A 29 -9.53 12.78 -2.95
N GLY A 30 -9.79 11.68 -2.26
CA GLY A 30 -8.81 11.02 -1.41
C GLY A 30 -9.42 9.90 -0.58
N ASP A 31 -8.55 9.15 0.08
CA ASP A 31 -8.92 8.03 0.96
C ASP A 31 -8.15 8.17 2.27
N ARG A 32 -8.87 8.43 3.38
CA ARG A 32 -8.25 8.65 4.70
C ARG A 32 -7.43 7.43 5.17
N SER A 33 -7.86 6.23 4.79
CA SER A 33 -7.13 4.99 5.07
C SER A 33 -5.80 4.88 4.31
N GLN A 34 -5.52 5.80 3.40
CA GLN A 34 -4.26 5.89 2.65
C GLN A 34 -3.39 7.08 3.07
N GLN A 35 -3.62 7.66 4.25
CA GLN A 35 -2.74 8.69 4.82
C GLN A 35 -1.47 8.04 5.39
N LEU A 36 -0.29 8.43 4.88
CA LEU A 36 0.97 7.74 5.17
C LEU A 36 1.94 8.50 6.09
N LEU A 37 1.74 9.81 6.23
CA LEU A 37 2.73 10.72 6.82
C LEU A 37 2.34 11.22 8.22
N ARG A 38 1.05 11.28 8.53
CA ARG A 38 0.53 11.91 9.75
C ARG A 38 -0.53 11.03 10.39
N ASN A 39 -0.63 11.10 11.71
CA ASN A 39 -1.68 10.47 12.52
C ASN A 39 -2.79 11.46 12.91
N ASP A 40 -2.72 12.71 12.45
CA ASP A 40 -3.66 13.74 12.88
C ASP A 40 -5.04 13.49 12.28
N PRO A 41 -6.10 13.41 13.12
CA PRO A 41 -7.45 13.24 12.64
C PRO A 41 -7.91 14.53 11.95
N MET A 42 -7.74 14.61 10.64
CA MET A 42 -8.24 15.72 9.84
C MET A 42 -9.70 15.50 9.44
N ARG A 43 -10.52 16.51 9.68
CA ARG A 43 -11.90 16.60 9.20
C ARG A 43 -11.92 17.46 7.94
N ILE A 44 -12.06 16.81 6.79
CA ILE A 44 -12.01 17.51 5.48
C ILE A 44 -13.12 18.56 5.39
N ASP A 45 -14.28 18.31 6.00
CA ASP A 45 -15.39 19.26 6.10
C ASP A 45 -15.01 20.57 6.79
N ASP A 46 -14.14 20.50 7.81
CA ASP A 46 -13.69 21.67 8.57
C ASP A 46 -12.68 22.52 7.78
N CYS A 47 -12.11 21.98 6.70
CA CYS A 47 -11.17 22.70 5.82
C CYS A 47 -11.86 23.70 4.87
N PHE A 48 -13.20 23.74 4.84
CA PHE A 48 -14.01 24.62 4.00
C PHE A 48 -14.90 25.54 4.84
N PRO A 49 -14.32 26.50 5.59
CA PRO A 49 -15.07 27.33 6.53
C PRO A 49 -15.92 28.43 5.87
N VAL A 50 -15.68 28.75 4.59
CA VAL A 50 -16.34 29.83 3.86
C VAL A 50 -17.17 29.24 2.71
N GLY A 51 -18.42 29.67 2.58
CA GLY A 51 -19.32 29.23 1.52
C GLY A 51 -20.16 28.01 1.87
N GLN A 52 -20.66 27.31 0.84
CA GLN A 52 -21.45 26.10 1.02
C GLN A 52 -20.54 24.94 1.46
N ARG A 53 -20.97 24.19 2.48
CA ARG A 53 -20.25 22.98 2.91
C ARG A 53 -20.19 21.97 1.76
N PRO A 54 -19.04 21.31 1.54
CA PRO A 54 -18.91 20.31 0.49
C PRO A 54 -19.83 19.12 0.76
N GLU A 55 -20.45 18.61 -0.30
CA GLU A 55 -21.11 17.31 -0.29
C GLU A 55 -20.06 16.22 -0.54
N PHE A 56 -20.11 15.16 0.26
CA PHE A 56 -19.19 14.02 0.12
C PHE A 56 -19.92 12.81 -0.42
N ILE A 57 -19.38 12.26 -1.50
CA ILE A 57 -19.86 11.01 -2.11
C ILE A 57 -18.77 9.96 -1.91
N ARG A 58 -19.14 8.79 -1.38
CA ARG A 58 -18.23 7.64 -1.24
C ARG A 58 -18.35 6.75 -2.49
N LEU A 59 -17.22 6.45 -3.11
CA LEU A 59 -17.13 5.43 -4.16
C LEU A 59 -16.84 4.07 -3.53
N GLU A 60 -17.73 3.10 -3.70
CA GLU A 60 -17.60 1.77 -3.06
C GLU A 60 -17.02 0.70 -3.99
N GLU A 61 -17.07 0.91 -5.31
CA GLU A 61 -16.59 -0.07 -6.27
C GLU A 61 -15.06 0.00 -6.47
N ASN A 62 -14.37 -1.11 -6.18
CA ASN A 62 -12.95 -1.26 -6.48
C ASN A 62 -12.75 -1.81 -7.90
N LEU A 63 -12.61 -0.90 -8.87
CA LEU A 63 -12.37 -1.27 -10.26
C LEU A 63 -10.93 -1.76 -10.52
N ARG A 64 -9.97 -1.41 -9.65
CA ARG A 64 -8.54 -1.77 -9.81
C ARG A 64 -8.31 -3.28 -9.73
N GLN A 65 -9.07 -3.94 -8.86
CA GLN A 65 -8.99 -5.38 -8.59
C GLN A 65 -10.23 -6.14 -9.11
N ARG A 66 -11.00 -5.54 -10.03
CA ARG A 66 -12.29 -6.09 -10.52
C ARG A 66 -12.20 -7.55 -11.00
N ASN A 67 -11.08 -7.91 -11.64
CA ASN A 67 -10.87 -9.25 -12.19
C ASN A 67 -10.23 -10.23 -11.17
N ARG A 68 -10.09 -9.81 -9.90
CA ARG A 68 -9.50 -10.58 -8.80
C ARG A 68 -10.38 -10.42 -7.54
N PRO A 69 -11.56 -11.06 -7.51
CA PRO A 69 -12.53 -10.87 -6.43
C PRO A 69 -12.01 -11.29 -5.06
N SER A 70 -11.16 -12.32 -4.97
CA SER A 70 -10.51 -12.74 -3.72
C SER A 70 -9.58 -11.65 -3.17
N LEU A 71 -8.77 -11.04 -4.03
CA LEU A 71 -7.90 -9.93 -3.66
C LEU A 71 -8.69 -8.66 -3.27
N ALA A 72 -9.77 -8.35 -3.99
CA ALA A 72 -10.65 -7.23 -3.66
C ALA A 72 -11.39 -7.43 -2.32
N ALA A 73 -11.86 -8.66 -2.06
CA ALA A 73 -12.46 -9.03 -0.77
C ALA A 73 -11.44 -8.93 0.35
N PHE A 74 -10.21 -9.42 0.12
CA PHE A 74 -9.12 -9.33 1.08
C PHE A 74 -8.80 -7.89 1.48
N THR A 75 -8.57 -7.00 0.51
CA THR A 75 -8.27 -5.58 0.80
C THR A 75 -9.45 -4.86 1.47
N LYS A 76 -10.69 -5.24 1.13
CA LYS A 76 -11.89 -4.75 1.83
C LYS A 76 -11.94 -5.19 3.30
N THR A 77 -11.60 -6.44 3.60
CA THR A 77 -11.51 -6.95 4.98
C THR A 77 -10.43 -6.20 5.76
N LEU A 78 -9.22 -6.01 5.19
CA LEU A 78 -8.17 -5.21 5.82
C LEU A 78 -8.65 -3.79 6.13
N ARG A 79 -9.33 -3.14 5.19
CA ARG A 79 -9.89 -1.81 5.37
C ARG A 79 -10.86 -1.77 6.57
N GLN A 80 -11.78 -2.72 6.64
CA GLN A 80 -12.76 -2.80 7.73
C GLN A 80 -12.06 -3.01 9.08
N LEU A 81 -11.09 -3.91 9.14
CA LEU A 81 -10.29 -4.17 10.35
C LEU A 81 -9.56 -2.91 10.82
N PHE A 82 -9.00 -2.12 9.90
CA PHE A 82 -8.22 -0.94 10.25
C PHE A 82 -9.06 0.31 10.53
N GLU A 83 -10.22 0.46 9.86
CA GLU A 83 -11.20 1.53 10.13
C GLU A 83 -11.88 1.34 11.50
N GLN A 84 -12.08 0.09 11.95
CA GLN A 84 -12.61 -0.21 13.28
C GLN A 84 -11.59 0.01 14.42
N GLY A 85 -10.31 0.19 14.09
CA GLY A 85 -9.15 0.25 14.98
C GLY A 85 -9.00 1.47 15.90
N GLY A 86 -10.10 2.11 16.31
CA GLY A 86 -10.11 3.09 17.40
C GLY A 86 -10.10 2.46 18.80
N GLY A 87 -10.17 1.13 18.89
CA GLY A 87 -10.14 0.35 20.14
C GLY A 87 -9.99 -1.16 19.93
N VAL A 88 -9.40 -1.59 18.81
CA VAL A 88 -9.19 -3.01 18.51
C VAL A 88 -7.93 -3.49 19.21
N ASP A 89 -8.05 -4.59 19.94
CA ASP A 89 -6.93 -5.31 20.54
C ASP A 89 -5.94 -5.71 19.44
N GLU A 90 -4.69 -5.28 19.57
CA GLU A 90 -3.60 -5.61 18.65
C GLU A 90 -3.50 -7.12 18.44
N GLN A 91 -3.77 -7.91 19.48
CA GLN A 91 -3.78 -9.38 19.39
C GLN A 91 -4.87 -9.85 18.43
N LEU A 92 -6.08 -9.28 18.51
CA LEU A 92 -7.20 -9.67 17.65
C LEU A 92 -6.99 -9.26 16.19
N LEU A 93 -6.32 -8.13 15.97
CA LEU A 93 -5.93 -7.68 14.63
C LEU A 93 -4.83 -8.57 14.03
N ASN A 94 -3.82 -8.92 14.84
CA ASN A 94 -2.76 -9.84 14.47
C ASN A 94 -3.30 -11.25 14.22
N GLU A 95 -4.21 -11.75 15.06
CA GLU A 95 -4.92 -13.02 14.87
C GLU A 95 -5.78 -12.98 13.61
N GLY A 96 -6.49 -11.88 13.36
CA GLY A 96 -7.25 -11.67 12.14
C GLY A 96 -6.38 -11.77 10.89
N LEU A 97 -5.17 -11.19 10.93
CA LEU A 97 -4.17 -11.35 9.87
C LEU A 97 -3.60 -12.77 9.80
N LEU A 98 -3.32 -13.42 10.93
CA LEU A 98 -2.78 -14.78 11.00
C LEU A 98 -3.76 -15.85 10.51
N ASN A 99 -5.05 -15.63 10.69
CA ASN A 99 -6.11 -16.55 10.29
C ASN A 99 -6.48 -16.42 8.80
N LEU A 100 -5.87 -15.50 8.06
CA LEU A 100 -6.04 -15.41 6.62
C LEU A 100 -5.40 -16.62 5.97
N GLN A 101 -6.25 -17.46 5.38
CA GLN A 101 -5.79 -18.56 4.54
C GLN A 101 -5.41 -18.02 3.16
N ASP A 102 -4.41 -18.67 2.55
CA ASP A 102 -4.02 -18.42 1.18
C ASP A 102 -5.24 -18.53 0.26
N ASP A 103 -5.29 -17.65 -0.74
CA ASP A 103 -6.30 -17.76 -1.78
C ASP A 103 -6.04 -19.01 -2.63
N ASP A 104 -7.05 -19.87 -2.79
CA ASP A 104 -6.96 -21.06 -3.65
C ASP A 104 -6.60 -20.69 -5.11
N GLN A 105 -6.93 -19.47 -5.54
CA GLN A 105 -6.60 -18.95 -6.88
C GLN A 105 -5.25 -18.20 -6.94
N GLY A 106 -4.52 -18.15 -5.82
CA GLY A 106 -3.20 -17.52 -5.71
C GLY A 106 -3.20 -16.00 -5.89
N ALA A 107 -4.35 -15.33 -5.76
CA ALA A 107 -4.42 -13.86 -5.87
C ALA A 107 -3.78 -13.16 -4.66
N TYR A 108 -3.79 -13.80 -3.50
CA TYR A 108 -2.95 -13.40 -2.38
C TYR A 108 -2.39 -14.61 -1.62
N THR A 109 -1.23 -14.43 -0.99
CA THR A 109 -0.56 -15.45 -0.16
C THR A 109 0.00 -14.78 1.08
N LEU A 110 -0.16 -15.40 2.26
CA LEU A 110 0.47 -14.96 3.50
C LEU A 110 1.31 -16.11 4.07
N LYS A 111 2.63 -15.96 4.05
CA LYS A 111 3.52 -16.99 4.61
C LYS A 111 4.21 -16.56 5.89
N ARG A 112 4.23 -17.48 6.85
CA ARG A 112 5.09 -17.39 8.03
C ARG A 112 6.42 -18.07 7.78
N MET A 113 7.50 -17.39 8.15
CA MET A 113 8.88 -17.80 7.96
C MET A 113 9.54 -18.05 9.31
N SER A 114 10.44 -19.04 9.37
CA SER A 114 11.14 -19.37 10.62
C SER A 114 12.26 -18.39 10.95
N SER A 115 12.83 -17.74 9.93
CA SER A 115 13.86 -16.72 10.08
C SER A 115 13.82 -15.70 8.95
N ARG A 116 14.46 -14.54 9.17
CA ARG A 116 14.61 -13.50 8.14
C ARG A 116 15.39 -14.00 6.92
N LYS A 117 16.32 -14.93 7.10
CA LYS A 117 17.05 -15.55 6.00
C LYS A 117 16.14 -16.42 5.14
N ASP A 118 15.29 -17.24 5.74
CA ASP A 118 14.33 -18.08 5.02
C ASP A 118 13.30 -17.22 4.25
N GLU A 119 12.88 -16.10 4.85
CA GLU A 119 12.04 -15.11 4.18
C GLU A 119 12.72 -14.56 2.92
N PHE A 120 13.99 -14.16 3.01
CA PHE A 120 14.75 -13.64 1.86
C PHE A 120 14.99 -14.68 0.77
N GLU A 121 15.25 -15.93 1.16
CA GLU A 121 15.35 -17.07 0.23
C GLU A 121 14.04 -17.28 -0.52
N TYR A 122 12.93 -17.37 0.21
CA TYR A 122 11.59 -17.52 -0.37
C TYR A 122 11.25 -16.37 -1.33
N LEU A 123 11.48 -15.12 -0.94
CA LEU A 123 11.20 -13.96 -1.80
C LEU A 123 12.03 -14.00 -3.08
N SER A 124 13.30 -14.40 -3.01
CA SER A 124 14.17 -14.53 -4.17
C SER A 124 13.64 -15.56 -5.17
N GLU A 125 13.15 -16.71 -4.67
CA GLU A 125 12.51 -17.73 -5.49
C GLU A 125 11.20 -17.24 -6.12
N VAL A 126 10.38 -16.52 -5.35
CA VAL A 126 9.15 -15.92 -5.86
C VAL A 126 9.48 -14.93 -6.98
N ILE A 127 10.42 -14.02 -6.77
CA ILE A 127 10.85 -13.02 -7.77
C ILE A 127 11.29 -13.70 -9.07
N ALA A 128 12.10 -14.76 -8.97
CA ALA A 128 12.56 -15.52 -10.12
C ALA A 128 11.42 -16.22 -10.88
N SER A 129 10.34 -16.61 -10.18
CA SER A 129 9.19 -17.30 -10.77
C SER A 129 8.18 -16.40 -11.48
N ILE A 130 8.18 -15.09 -11.20
CA ILE A 130 7.21 -14.17 -11.80
C ILE A 130 7.53 -14.04 -13.31
N PRO A 131 6.53 -13.92 -14.21
CA PRO A 131 6.74 -13.61 -15.62
C PRO A 131 7.30 -12.19 -15.91
N GLU A 132 8.22 -12.07 -16.88
CA GLU A 132 8.93 -10.81 -17.21
C GLU A 132 8.04 -9.67 -17.71
N ASP A 133 6.85 -9.98 -18.24
CA ASP A 133 5.87 -9.01 -18.73
C ASP A 133 5.04 -8.35 -17.60
N GLN A 134 5.21 -8.81 -16.37
CA GLN A 134 4.51 -8.29 -15.19
C GLN A 134 5.35 -7.25 -14.44
N THR A 135 4.70 -6.15 -14.09
CA THR A 135 5.29 -5.14 -13.20
C THR A 135 5.33 -5.67 -11.77
N VAL A 136 6.50 -5.54 -11.12
CA VAL A 136 6.73 -6.07 -9.77
C VAL A 136 7.24 -4.98 -8.85
N ALA A 137 6.58 -4.82 -7.70
CA ALA A 137 7.09 -4.00 -6.60
C ALA A 137 7.26 -4.85 -5.35
N ILE A 138 8.41 -4.70 -4.72
CA ILE A 138 8.71 -5.24 -3.40
C ILE A 138 8.67 -4.05 -2.46
N VAL A 139 7.68 -4.05 -1.58
CA VAL A 139 7.29 -2.91 -0.76
C VAL A 139 7.66 -3.21 0.68
N LEU A 140 8.72 -2.57 1.14
CA LEU A 140 9.30 -2.79 2.45
C LEU A 140 8.88 -1.68 3.44
N PRO A 141 9.02 -1.95 4.75
CA PRO A 141 8.65 -1.00 5.80
C PRO A 141 9.42 0.33 5.69
N ASP A 142 10.69 0.25 5.31
CA ASP A 142 11.61 1.38 5.17
C ASP A 142 12.66 1.13 4.07
N GLN A 143 13.48 2.15 3.80
CA GLN A 143 14.49 2.11 2.76
C GLN A 143 15.71 1.25 3.13
N ASP A 144 16.00 1.06 4.43
CA ASP A 144 17.14 0.27 4.87
C ASP A 144 16.87 -1.21 4.65
N ALA A 145 15.68 -1.69 5.04
CA ALA A 145 15.18 -3.02 4.74
C ALA A 145 15.17 -3.26 3.22
N ALA A 146 14.73 -2.27 2.43
CA ALA A 146 14.75 -2.38 0.97
C ALA A 146 16.16 -2.63 0.43
N ARG A 147 17.15 -1.86 0.88
CA ARG A 147 18.56 -2.02 0.48
C ARG A 147 19.14 -3.37 0.88
N GLU A 148 18.78 -3.85 2.07
CA GLU A 148 19.22 -5.16 2.57
C GLU A 148 18.72 -6.30 1.66
N LEU A 149 17.41 -6.37 1.43
CA LEU A 149 16.83 -7.42 0.60
C LEU A 149 17.27 -7.30 -0.88
N HIS A 150 17.40 -6.08 -1.41
CA HIS A 150 17.93 -5.87 -2.77
C HIS A 150 19.35 -6.44 -2.90
N SER A 151 20.23 -6.13 -1.95
CA SER A 151 21.61 -6.63 -1.96
C SER A 151 21.66 -8.16 -1.87
N TYR A 152 20.76 -8.75 -1.08
CA TYR A 152 20.61 -10.19 -0.99
C TYR A 152 20.16 -10.80 -2.34
N CYS A 153 19.12 -10.24 -2.94
CA CYS A 153 18.59 -10.73 -4.23
C CYS A 153 19.60 -10.53 -5.37
N GLU A 154 20.36 -9.44 -5.41
CA GLU A 154 21.43 -9.23 -6.40
C GLU A 154 22.46 -10.35 -6.38
N GLN A 155 22.88 -10.81 -5.20
CA GLN A 155 23.82 -11.92 -5.06
C GLN A 155 23.20 -13.27 -5.42
N ARG A 156 21.92 -13.47 -5.08
CA ARG A 156 21.23 -14.76 -5.25
C ARG A 156 20.72 -14.99 -6.67
N LEU A 157 20.35 -13.92 -7.36
CA LEU A 157 19.73 -13.92 -8.70
C LEU A 157 20.73 -13.53 -9.80
N VAL A 158 22.04 -13.61 -9.53
CA VAL A 158 23.09 -13.44 -10.55
C VAL A 158 22.83 -14.41 -11.71
N GLY A 159 22.72 -13.86 -12.93
CA GLY A 159 22.45 -14.63 -14.14
C GLY A 159 20.97 -14.91 -14.41
N SER A 160 20.06 -14.48 -13.54
CA SER A 160 18.63 -14.41 -13.88
C SER A 160 18.38 -13.27 -14.88
N PHE A 161 17.36 -13.42 -15.72
CA PHE A 161 16.92 -12.36 -16.65
C PHE A 161 16.17 -11.22 -15.94
N ARG A 162 15.91 -11.36 -14.62
CA ARG A 162 15.22 -10.36 -13.82
C ARG A 162 16.13 -9.20 -13.49
N ARG A 163 15.85 -8.06 -14.11
CA ARG A 163 16.49 -6.79 -13.78
C ARG A 163 15.85 -6.20 -12.54
N MET A 164 16.68 -5.84 -11.57
CA MET A 164 16.26 -5.28 -10.28
C MET A 164 16.71 -3.83 -10.17
N SER A 165 15.98 -3.03 -9.40
CA SER A 165 16.34 -1.65 -9.13
C SER A 165 15.89 -1.21 -7.75
N MET A 166 16.79 -0.57 -7.01
CA MET A 166 16.44 0.25 -5.87
C MET A 166 15.73 1.52 -6.36
N SER A 167 14.48 1.71 -5.96
CA SER A 167 13.65 2.82 -6.41
C SER A 167 13.28 3.73 -5.25
N GLU A 168 13.85 4.93 -5.23
CA GLU A 168 13.36 6.04 -4.39
C GLU A 168 12.16 6.72 -5.06
N HIS A 169 12.16 6.77 -6.39
CA HIS A 169 11.03 7.11 -7.24
C HIS A 169 10.85 6.00 -8.28
N ILE A 170 9.64 5.46 -8.40
CA ILE A 170 9.39 4.33 -9.29
C ILE A 170 9.00 4.84 -10.68
N ASP A 171 9.78 4.41 -11.66
CA ASP A 171 9.56 4.69 -13.07
C ASP A 171 8.71 3.57 -13.71
N LEU A 172 7.41 3.83 -13.85
CA LEU A 172 6.42 2.87 -14.37
C LEU A 172 6.61 2.52 -15.86
N GLU A 173 7.47 3.24 -16.59
CA GLU A 173 7.77 2.89 -17.99
C GLU A 173 8.59 1.59 -18.07
N LYS A 174 9.33 1.26 -17.01
CA LYS A 174 10.26 0.13 -16.96
C LYS A 174 9.60 -1.15 -16.43
N LYS A 175 8.58 -1.63 -17.13
CA LYS A 175 7.77 -2.79 -16.71
C LYS A 175 8.53 -4.09 -16.45
N TYR A 176 9.71 -4.23 -17.04
CA TYR A 176 10.61 -5.38 -16.88
C TYR A 176 11.47 -5.32 -15.62
N LEU A 177 11.41 -4.24 -14.84
CA LEU A 177 12.15 -4.09 -13.59
C LEU A 177 11.34 -4.60 -12.38
N VAL A 178 12.07 -5.22 -11.46
CA VAL A 178 11.61 -5.50 -10.11
C VAL A 178 12.06 -4.34 -9.23
N HIS A 179 11.10 -3.59 -8.69
CA HIS A 179 11.37 -2.40 -7.89
C HIS A 179 11.45 -2.76 -6.41
N PHE A 180 12.55 -2.42 -5.76
CA PHE A 180 12.70 -2.49 -4.31
C PHE A 180 12.52 -1.08 -3.74
N THR A 181 11.57 -0.92 -2.83
CA THR A 181 11.17 0.41 -2.37
C THR A 181 10.46 0.39 -1.03
N SER A 182 10.31 1.56 -0.42
CA SER A 182 9.47 1.72 0.77
C SER A 182 8.00 1.96 0.40
N VAL A 183 7.11 1.65 1.34
CA VAL A 183 5.67 1.92 1.21
C VAL A 183 5.32 3.39 0.92
N LEU A 184 6.18 4.33 1.29
CA LEU A 184 5.96 5.76 1.06
C LEU A 184 6.07 6.12 -0.43
N ASN A 185 6.85 5.35 -1.19
CA ASN A 185 7.20 5.66 -2.58
C ASN A 185 6.30 4.94 -3.61
N VAL A 186 5.38 4.08 -3.16
CA VAL A 186 4.44 3.33 -4.03
C VAL A 186 3.06 3.96 -4.12
N LYS A 187 2.80 5.03 -3.35
CA LYS A 187 1.50 5.69 -3.35
C LYS A 187 1.20 6.26 -4.74
N GLY A 188 -0.06 6.10 -5.19
CA GLY A 188 -0.49 6.50 -6.53
C GLY A 188 -0.06 5.57 -7.67
N LEU A 189 0.70 4.51 -7.38
CA LEU A 189 1.16 3.54 -8.37
C LEU A 189 0.41 2.21 -8.25
N GLU A 190 0.51 1.37 -9.27
CA GLU A 190 -0.12 0.04 -9.30
C GLU A 190 0.79 -0.96 -10.03
N PHE A 191 0.84 -2.19 -9.49
CA PHE A 191 1.69 -3.26 -9.99
C PHE A 191 0.89 -4.53 -10.22
N ASP A 192 1.29 -5.33 -11.21
CA ASP A 192 0.70 -6.65 -11.42
C ASP A 192 0.94 -7.54 -10.20
N VAL A 193 2.17 -7.54 -9.68
CA VAL A 193 2.57 -8.30 -8.50
C VAL A 193 3.18 -7.38 -7.45
N VAL A 194 2.72 -7.52 -6.21
CA VAL A 194 3.31 -6.84 -5.05
C VAL A 194 3.79 -7.88 -4.05
N LEU A 195 5.03 -7.73 -3.58
CA LEU A 195 5.58 -8.50 -2.47
C LEU A 195 5.70 -7.55 -1.26
N LEU A 196 5.10 -7.93 -0.14
CA LEU A 196 5.07 -7.20 1.12
C LEU A 196 5.70 -8.06 2.21
N PRO A 197 7.03 -8.12 2.26
CA PRO A 197 7.71 -8.85 3.31
C PRO A 197 7.73 -8.08 4.62
N MET A 198 8.12 -8.76 5.69
CA MET A 198 8.34 -8.15 7.00
C MET A 198 7.08 -7.47 7.54
N ILE A 199 5.89 -8.02 7.30
CA ILE A 199 4.66 -7.38 7.80
C ILE A 199 4.62 -7.31 9.34
N ASP A 200 5.41 -8.15 10.01
CA ASP A 200 5.63 -8.15 11.47
C ASP A 200 6.32 -6.87 11.99
N SER A 201 6.99 -6.10 11.13
CA SER A 201 7.64 -4.85 11.57
C SER A 201 6.68 -3.65 11.61
N TYR A 202 5.44 -3.81 11.14
CA TYR A 202 4.44 -2.75 11.19
C TYR A 202 3.78 -2.77 12.58
N ASP A 203 3.96 -1.71 13.35
CA ASP A 203 3.26 -1.54 14.63
C ASP A 203 1.78 -1.23 14.38
N LEU A 204 0.97 -2.29 14.31
CA LEU A 204 -0.44 -2.18 13.99
C LEU A 204 -1.28 -1.52 15.10
N ALA A 205 -0.70 -1.23 16.27
CA ALA A 205 -1.36 -0.38 17.26
C ALA A 205 -1.50 1.05 16.73
N GLN A 206 -0.57 1.51 15.88
CA GLN A 206 -0.60 2.86 15.33
C GLN A 206 -1.37 2.92 13.99
N PRO A 207 -2.30 3.88 13.82
CA PRO A 207 -3.06 4.04 12.58
C PRO A 207 -2.20 4.19 11.33
N ILE A 208 -1.09 4.93 11.41
CA ILE A 208 -0.18 5.15 10.28
C ILE A 208 0.40 3.85 9.70
N PHE A 209 0.77 2.87 10.53
CA PHE A 209 1.34 1.61 10.05
C PHE A 209 0.26 0.70 9.47
N ARG A 210 -0.96 0.73 10.03
CA ARG A 210 -2.13 0.08 9.41
C ARG A 210 -2.42 0.64 8.03
N ASN A 211 -2.41 1.96 7.88
CA ASN A 211 -2.59 2.64 6.59
C ASN A 211 -1.49 2.28 5.60
N ARG A 212 -0.22 2.23 6.04
CA ARG A 212 0.90 1.79 5.20
C ARG A 212 0.70 0.38 4.69
N LEU A 213 0.40 -0.58 5.57
CA LEU A 213 0.13 -1.95 5.17
C LEU A 213 -1.04 -2.03 4.17
N TYR A 214 -2.13 -1.31 4.44
CA TYR A 214 -3.27 -1.24 3.53
C TYR A 214 -2.91 -0.63 2.16
N VAL A 215 -2.15 0.47 2.14
CA VAL A 215 -1.67 1.08 0.89
C VAL A 215 -0.84 0.08 0.10
N GLY A 216 0.10 -0.60 0.76
CA GLY A 216 0.92 -1.64 0.14
C GLY A 216 0.07 -2.74 -0.51
N CYS A 217 -0.89 -3.31 0.23
CA CYS A 217 -1.76 -4.37 -0.26
C CYS A 217 -2.62 -3.91 -1.46
N THR A 218 -3.08 -2.65 -1.45
CA THR A 218 -3.92 -2.10 -2.52
C THR A 218 -3.15 -1.73 -3.80
N ARG A 219 -1.81 -1.78 -3.80
CA ARG A 219 -1.02 -1.57 -5.02
C ARG A 219 -1.05 -2.79 -5.95
N ALA A 220 -1.45 -3.96 -5.45
CA ALA A 220 -1.49 -5.21 -6.22
C ALA A 220 -2.73 -5.29 -7.12
N ARG A 221 -2.53 -5.51 -8.42
CA ARG A 221 -3.62 -5.71 -9.40
C ARG A 221 -3.95 -7.17 -9.65
N LYS A 222 -2.94 -8.04 -9.71
CA LYS A 222 -3.10 -9.47 -10.04
C LYS A 222 -2.75 -10.39 -8.87
N ARG A 223 -1.64 -10.13 -8.19
CA ARG A 223 -1.14 -11.00 -7.11
C ARG A 223 -0.47 -10.21 -5.98
N LEU A 224 -0.78 -10.57 -4.75
CA LEU A 224 -0.15 -10.04 -3.54
C LEU A 224 0.55 -11.18 -2.78
N VAL A 225 1.81 -11.02 -2.43
CA VAL A 225 2.54 -11.98 -1.58
C VAL A 225 2.98 -11.25 -0.34
N MET A 226 2.55 -11.73 0.82
CA MET A 226 2.94 -11.20 2.12
C MET A 226 3.75 -12.23 2.88
N SER A 227 4.74 -11.78 3.64
CA SER A 227 5.51 -12.65 4.52
C SER A 227 5.83 -11.99 5.86
N ARG A 228 6.00 -12.84 6.88
CA ARG A 228 6.30 -12.47 8.26
C ARG A 228 7.14 -13.54 8.96
N LEU A 229 7.67 -13.19 10.12
CA LEU A 229 8.19 -14.13 11.12
C LEU A 229 7.07 -14.67 12.06
#